data_AF-A0A1Y5HLL1-F1
#
_entry.id   AF-A0A1Y5HLL1-F1
#
_cell.length_a   1.000
_cell.length_b   1.000
_cell.length_c   1.000
_cell.angle_alpha   90.00
_cell.angle_beta   90.00
_cell.angle_gamma   90.00
#
_symmetry.space_group_name_H-M   'P 1'
#
loop_
_entity.id
_entity.type
_entity.pdbx_description
1 polymer ?
#
loop_
_entity_poly.entity_id
_entity_poly.type
_entity_poly.pdbx_seq_one_letter_code
_entity_poly.pdbx_strand_id
1 'polypeptide(L)'
;YVEAAHALGVSTWRILIFHLLRNMVSPIMVQATFIFAYAMLSEAGLSFLGVGVDPSTPTWGTMINEGRQYLDQATYLILAPGLAITVSVLSLQIIGDGLRDALDPRIAKEL
;
A
#
# COMPACT_ATOMS: atom_id res chain seq x y z
N TYR A 1 -5.09 -10.34 -27.78
CA TYR A 1 -5.72 -9.06 -28.16
C TYR A 1 -4.71 -8.06 -28.75
N VAL A 2 -3.51 -7.94 -28.19
CA VAL A 2 -2.45 -7.05 -28.71
C VAL A 2 -2.07 -7.38 -30.15
N GLU A 3 -1.79 -8.65 -30.48
CA GLU A 3 -1.45 -9.08 -31.86
C GLU A 3 -2.59 -8.84 -32.86
N ALA A 4 -3.84 -9.05 -32.44
CA ALA A 4 -5.02 -8.77 -33.27
C ALA A 4 -5.20 -7.27 -33.54
N ALA A 5 -4.99 -6.41 -32.54
CA ALA A 5 -5.03 -4.96 -32.71
C ALA A 5 -3.88 -4.46 -33.62
N HIS A 6 -2.72 -5.10 -33.54
CA HIS A 6 -1.59 -4.83 -34.42
C HIS A 6 -1.88 -5.26 -35.87
N ALA A 7 -2.52 -6.42 -36.08
CA ALA A 7 -2.96 -6.89 -37.39
C ALA A 7 -4.02 -5.98 -38.04
N LEU A 8 -4.79 -5.24 -37.23
CA LEU A 8 -5.76 -4.23 -37.67
C LEU A 8 -5.15 -2.85 -37.94
N GLY A 9 -3.82 -2.70 -37.84
CA GLY A 9 -3.11 -1.44 -38.13
C GLY A 9 -3.25 -0.38 -37.03
N VAL A 10 -3.66 -0.75 -35.81
CA VAL A 10 -3.76 0.18 -34.69
C VAL A 10 -2.35 0.57 -34.22
N SER A 11 -2.09 1.86 -34.05
CA SER A 11 -0.79 2.35 -33.58
C SER A 11 -0.45 1.82 -32.18
N THR A 12 0.81 1.45 -31.96
CA THR A 12 1.31 0.88 -30.68
C THR A 12 0.94 1.73 -29.48
N TRP A 13 1.04 3.07 -29.59
CA TRP A 13 0.61 4.00 -28.54
C TRP A 13 -0.86 3.86 -28.16
N ARG A 14 -1.74 3.68 -29.15
CA ARG A 14 -3.18 3.50 -28.91
C ARG A 14 -3.48 2.13 -28.30
N ILE A 15 -2.72 1.09 -28.65
CA ILE A 15 -2.81 -0.23 -28.01
C ILE A 15 -2.38 -0.13 -26.54
N LEU A 16 -1.25 0.52 -26.25
CA LEU A 16 -0.76 0.70 -24.89
C LEU A 16 -1.75 1.44 -23.99
N ILE A 17 -2.27 2.60 -24.42
CA ILE A 17 -3.15 3.44 -23.58
C ILE A 17 -4.56 2.85 -23.47
N PHE A 18 -5.16 2.39 -24.57
CA PHE A 18 -6.58 2.01 -24.53
C PHE A 18 -6.81 0.54 -24.23
N HIS A 19 -5.89 -0.35 -24.62
CA HIS A 19 -6.06 -1.78 -24.40
C HIS A 19 -5.25 -2.25 -23.19
N LEU A 20 -3.96 -1.91 -23.12
CA LEU A 20 -3.09 -2.47 -22.09
C LEU A 20 -3.30 -1.79 -20.74
N LEU A 21 -3.23 -0.44 -20.69
CA LEU A 21 -3.44 0.33 -19.47
C LEU A 21 -4.83 0.04 -18.87
N ARG A 22 -5.90 0.13 -19.67
CA ARG A 22 -7.27 -0.08 -19.16
C ARG A 22 -7.50 -1.47 -18.60
N ASN A 23 -6.86 -2.51 -19.16
CA ASN A 23 -6.92 -3.86 -18.61
C ASN A 23 -6.06 -4.03 -17.35
N MET A 24 -4.98 -3.24 -17.19
CA MET A 24 -4.08 -3.30 -16.04
C MET A 24 -4.46 -2.35 -14.90
N VAL A 25 -5.38 -1.39 -15.09
CA VAL A 25 -5.82 -0.48 -14.03
C VAL A 25 -6.28 -1.25 -12.80
N SER A 26 -7.05 -2.33 -12.98
CA SER A 26 -7.52 -3.18 -11.89
C SER A 26 -6.37 -3.75 -11.04
N PRO A 27 -5.43 -4.55 -11.59
CA PRO A 27 -4.31 -5.08 -10.81
C PRO A 27 -3.34 -4.00 -10.32
N ILE A 28 -3.20 -2.87 -11.02
CA ILE A 28 -2.38 -1.74 -10.56
C ILE A 28 -2.96 -1.10 -9.29
N MET A 29 -4.29 -0.90 -9.25
CA MET A 29 -4.96 -0.33 -8.08
C MET A 29 -4.80 -1.23 -6.85
N VAL A 30 -4.93 -2.55 -7.04
CA VAL A 30 -4.65 -3.54 -6.00
C VAL A 30 -3.20 -3.45 -5.56
N GLN A 31 -2.24 -3.45 -6.50
CA GLN A 31 -0.83 -3.38 -6.15
C GLN A 31 -0.46 -2.09 -5.40
N ALA A 32 -1.12 -0.98 -5.71
CA ALA A 32 -0.90 0.31 -5.07
C ALA A 32 -1.23 0.28 -3.57
N THR A 33 -2.25 -0.45 -3.13
CA THR A 33 -2.59 -0.56 -1.70
C THR A 33 -1.49 -1.28 -0.92
N PHE A 34 -0.94 -2.36 -1.47
CA PHE A 34 0.19 -3.09 -0.87
C PHE A 34 1.46 -2.23 -0.82
N ILE A 35 1.76 -1.49 -1.90
CA ILE A 35 2.89 -0.56 -1.93
C ILE A 35 2.74 0.51 -0.85
N PHE A 36 1.54 1.06 -0.70
CA PHE A 36 1.27 2.08 0.33
C PHE A 36 1.45 1.52 1.75
N ALA A 37 0.94 0.32 2.02
CA ALA A 37 1.14 -0.35 3.31
C ALA A 37 2.64 -0.60 3.60
N TYR A 38 3.41 -1.01 2.60
CA TYR A 38 4.85 -1.20 2.72
C TYR A 38 5.61 0.12 2.94
N ALA A 39 5.22 1.18 2.24
CA ALA A 39 5.79 2.51 2.40
C ALA A 39 5.56 3.05 3.81
N MET A 40 4.37 2.84 4.36
CA MET A 40 4.03 3.23 5.73
C MET A 40 4.89 2.48 6.77
N LEU A 41 5.07 1.16 6.63
CA LEU A 41 5.97 0.40 7.50
C LEU A 41 7.42 0.85 7.38
N SER A 42 7.87 1.13 6.16
CA SER A 42 9.24 1.59 5.89
C SER A 42 9.50 2.96 6.51
N GLU A 43 8.57 3.90 6.35
CA GLU A 43 8.65 5.22 6.97
C GLU A 43 8.67 5.10 8.50
N ALA A 44 7.76 4.31 9.09
CA ALA A 44 7.74 4.11 10.53
C ALA A 44 9.05 3.47 11.05
N GLY A 45 9.64 2.54 10.29
CA GLY A 45 10.94 1.95 10.61
C GLY A 45 12.10 2.95 10.53
N LEU A 46 12.13 3.81 9.50
CA LEU A 46 13.13 4.87 9.37
C LEU A 46 13.00 5.92 10.48
N SER A 47 11.77 6.34 10.78
CA SER A 47 11.46 7.26 11.88
C SER A 47 11.80 6.64 13.24
N PHE A 48 11.57 5.34 13.43
CA PHE A 48 12.04 4.61 14.61
C PHE A 48 13.57 4.56 14.73
N LEU A 49 14.30 4.51 13.62
CA LEU A 49 15.77 4.57 13.61
C LEU A 49 16.32 6.00 13.74
N GLY A 50 15.46 7.02 13.73
CA GLY A 50 15.85 8.43 13.80
C GLY A 50 16.38 9.01 12.48
N VAL A 51 16.16 8.33 11.36
CA VAL A 51 16.53 8.76 9.99
C VAL A 51 15.31 9.04 9.11
N GLY A 52 14.13 9.13 9.74
CA GLY A 52 12.87 9.42 9.08
C GLY A 52 12.66 10.92 8.86
N VAL A 53 11.43 11.37 9.05
CA VAL A 53 11.09 12.80 8.93
C VAL A 53 11.71 13.63 10.06
N ASP A 54 11.75 14.94 9.87
CA ASP A 54 12.26 15.87 10.88
C ASP A 54 11.56 15.66 12.24
N PRO A 55 12.28 15.64 13.38
CA PRO A 55 11.71 15.39 14.70
C PRO A 55 10.60 16.36 15.13
N SER A 56 10.51 17.55 14.51
CA SER A 56 9.39 18.48 14.74
C SER A 56 8.06 17.96 14.21
N THR A 57 8.07 17.00 13.28
CA THR A 57 6.88 16.36 12.74
C THR A 57 6.58 15.08 13.52
N PRO A 58 5.49 15.03 14.31
CA PRO A 58 5.15 13.84 15.06
C PRO A 58 4.71 12.72 14.12
N THR A 59 5.44 11.61 14.10
CA THR A 59 5.03 10.37 13.42
C THR A 59 4.92 9.23 14.41
N TRP A 60 4.17 8.18 14.07
CA TRP A 60 4.08 7.01 14.93
C TRP A 60 5.45 6.32 15.11
N GLY A 61 6.32 6.38 14.10
CA GLY A 61 7.69 5.87 14.22
C GLY A 61 8.55 6.67 15.20
N THR A 62 8.49 8.01 15.17
CA THR A 62 9.24 8.84 16.12
C THR A 62 8.69 8.72 17.54
N MET A 63 7.37 8.60 17.71
CA MET A 63 6.75 8.34 19.01
C MET A 63 7.26 7.03 19.64
N ILE A 64 7.45 5.97 18.85
CA ILE A 64 8.03 4.71 19.34
C ILE A 64 9.50 4.91 19.74
N ASN A 65 10.28 5.69 18.97
CA ASN A 65 11.67 5.97 19.29
C ASN A 65 11.81 6.69 20.64
N GLU A 66 11.06 7.77 20.84
CA GLU A 66 11.08 8.57 22.07
C GLU A 66 10.58 7.77 23.29
N GLY A 67 9.54 6.95 23.09
CA GLY A 67 8.97 6.11 24.14
C GLY A 67 9.94 5.07 24.72
N ARG A 68 11.06 4.76 24.04
CA ARG A 68 12.05 3.78 24.52
C ARG A 68 12.67 4.16 25.86
N GLN A 69 12.82 5.46 26.11
CA GLN A 69 13.39 5.98 27.36
C GLN A 69 12.46 5.75 28.57
N TYR A 70 11.17 5.53 28.31
CA TYR A 70 10.14 5.40 29.33
C TYR A 70 9.56 3.97 29.39
N LEU A 71 10.25 2.97 28.86
CA LEU A 71 9.74 1.59 28.81
C LEU A 71 9.32 1.05 30.18
N ASP A 72 10.11 1.34 31.22
CA ASP A 72 9.87 0.87 32.59
C ASP A 72 8.76 1.66 33.31
N GLN A 73 8.42 2.85 32.83
CA GLN A 73 7.48 3.77 33.50
C GLN A 73 6.15 3.92 32.74
N ALA A 74 6.19 3.87 31.41
CA ALA A 74 5.11 4.26 30.51
C ALA A 74 5.17 3.47 29.20
N THR A 75 5.10 2.13 29.27
CA THR A 75 5.11 1.24 28.10
C THR A 75 4.01 1.56 27.07
N TYR A 76 2.90 2.19 27.50
CA TYR A 76 1.81 2.62 26.62
C TYR A 76 2.25 3.63 25.54
N LEU A 77 3.34 4.38 25.77
CA LEU A 77 3.90 5.33 24.80
C LEU A 77 4.42 4.63 23.54
N ILE A 78 4.81 3.36 23.64
CA ILE A 78 5.22 2.53 22.49
C ILE A 78 4.05 1.69 21.97
N LEU A 79 3.25 1.11 22.88
CA LEU A 79 2.16 0.22 22.50
C LEU A 79 1.08 0.94 21.69
N ALA A 80 0.72 2.16 22.06
CA ALA A 80 -0.32 2.93 21.36
C ALA A 80 0.04 3.20 19.88
N PRO A 81 1.19 3.81 19.54
CA PRO A 81 1.58 4.01 18.14
C PRO A 81 1.87 2.69 17.41
N GLY A 82 2.41 1.67 18.09
CA GLY A 82 2.65 0.35 17.48
C GLY A 82 1.35 -0.35 17.07
N LEU A 83 0.31 -0.29 17.91
CA LEU A 83 -1.02 -0.78 17.58
C LEU A 83 -1.67 0.04 16.48
N ALA A 84 -1.51 1.37 16.49
CA ALA A 84 -2.03 2.23 15.42
C ALA A 84 -1.45 1.84 14.05
N ILE A 85 -0.12 1.70 13.94
CA ILE A 85 0.55 1.24 12.70
C ILE A 85 -0.02 -0.12 12.27
N THR A 86 -0.11 -1.07 13.22
CA THR A 86 -0.55 -2.44 12.93
C THR A 86 -1.98 -2.44 12.39
N VAL A 87 -2.91 -1.76 13.06
CA VAL A 87 -4.31 -1.67 12.63
C VAL A 87 -4.42 -0.98 11.27
N SER A 88 -3.71 0.12 11.04
CA SER A 88 -3.74 0.83 9.75
C SER A 88 -3.21 -0.03 8.61
N VAL A 89 -2.06 -0.67 8.80
CA VAL A 89 -1.42 -1.52 7.78
C VAL A 89 -2.29 -2.74 7.47
N LEU A 90 -2.83 -3.42 8.49
CA LEU A 90 -3.73 -4.55 8.30
C LEU A 90 -5.02 -4.13 7.59
N SER A 91 -5.62 -3.00 7.97
CA SER A 91 -6.82 -2.49 7.32
C SER A 91 -6.57 -2.22 5.83
N LEU A 92 -5.43 -1.61 5.49
CA LEU A 92 -5.04 -1.35 4.10
C LEU A 92 -4.80 -2.64 3.31
N GLN A 93 -4.17 -3.65 3.91
CA GLN A 93 -3.98 -4.95 3.28
C GLN A 93 -5.31 -5.65 3.01
N ILE A 94 -6.22 -5.69 3.99
CA ILE A 94 -7.56 -6.27 3.85
C ILE A 94 -8.37 -5.54 2.78
N ILE A 95 -8.30 -4.21 2.73
CA ILE A 95 -8.93 -3.42 1.66
C ILE A 95 -8.32 -3.78 0.29
N GLY A 96 -7.00 -3.97 0.23
CA GLY A 96 -6.32 -4.42 -0.98
C GLY A 96 -6.80 -5.78 -1.47
N ASP A 97 -6.93 -6.74 -0.56
CA ASP A 97 -7.47 -8.07 -0.85
C ASP A 97 -8.94 -8.01 -1.25
N GLY A 98 -9.78 -7.25 -0.54
CA GLY A 98 -11.18 -7.06 -0.92
C GLY A 98 -11.34 -6.36 -2.28
N LEU A 99 -10.48 -5.40 -2.59
CA LEU A 99 -10.44 -4.75 -3.89
C LEU A 99 -9.99 -5.73 -4.98
N ARG A 100 -9.01 -6.60 -4.68
CA ARG A 100 -8.57 -7.66 -5.59
C ARG A 100 -9.70 -8.62 -5.89
N ASP A 101 -10.41 -9.09 -4.88
CA ASP A 101 -11.51 -10.04 -5.03
C ASP A 101 -12.67 -9.41 -5.80
N ALA A 102 -13.02 -8.15 -5.51
CA ALA A 102 -14.06 -7.42 -6.23
C ALA A 102 -13.71 -7.14 -7.70
N LEU A 103 -12.41 -7.03 -8.02
CA LEU A 103 -11.91 -6.76 -9.35
C LEU A 103 -11.48 -8.02 -10.11
N ASP A 104 -11.47 -9.21 -9.49
CA ASP A 104 -11.15 -10.47 -10.16
C ASP A 104 -12.38 -10.94 -10.97
N PRO A 105 -12.32 -10.88 -12.31
CA PRO A 105 -13.44 -11.26 -13.17
C PRO A 105 -13.72 -12.77 -13.17
N ARG A 106 -12.87 -13.61 -12.54
CA ARG A 106 -13.14 -15.06 -12.44
C ARG A 106 -14.32 -15.37 -11.52
N ILE A 107 -14.55 -14.58 -10.47
CA ILE A 107 -15.67 -14.79 -9.53
C ILE A 107 -17.02 -14.50 -10.21
N ALA A 108 -17.05 -13.55 -11.15
CA ALA A 108 -18.27 -13.21 -11.90
C ALA A 108 -18.70 -14.29 -12.93
N LYS A 109 -17.87 -15.32 -13.17
CA LYS A 109 -18.15 -16.38 -14.16
C LYS A 109 -18.77 -17.65 -13.57
N GLU A 110 -18.91 -17.73 -12.25
CA GLU A 110 -19.48 -18.89 -11.53
C GLU A 110 -20.91 -18.66 -10.99
N LEU A 111 -21.51 -17.50 -11.24
CA LEU A 111 -22.94 -17.20 -10.99
C LEU A 111 -23.71 -17.12 -12.31
#